data_AF-A0A0U4NXM2-F1
#
_entry.id   AF-A0A0U4NXM2-F1
#
_cell.length_a   1.000
_cell.length_b   1.000
_cell.length_c   1.000
_cell.angle_alpha   90.00
_cell.angle_beta   90.00
_cell.angle_gamma   90.00
#
_symmetry.space_group_name_H-M   'P 1'
#
loop_
_entity.id
_entity.type
_entity.pdbx_description
1 polymer ?
#
loop_
_entity_poly.entity_id
_entity_poly.type
_entity_poly.pdbx_seq_one_letter_code
_entity_poly.pdbx_strand_id
1 'polypeptide(L)' 'MTDCGCDKAKAELEEFLHNELSPQQCQDIRDHMAVCDDCSAEHLVGLTLTNKVKEACQEKAPDELRELVLGAISNLDNRA' A
#
# COMPACT_ATOMS: atom_id res chain seq x y z
N MET A 1 -19.93 23.64 -7.47
CA MET A 1 -19.37 22.28 -7.56
C MET A 1 -17.93 22.42 -7.11
N THR A 2 -17.69 22.05 -5.85
CA THR A 2 -16.36 22.15 -5.24
C THR A 2 -15.49 21.11 -5.92
N ASP A 3 -14.37 21.55 -6.47
CA ASP A 3 -13.33 20.65 -6.97
C ASP A 3 -12.92 19.72 -5.82
N CYS A 4 -13.28 18.44 -5.94
CA CYS A 4 -13.03 17.43 -4.91
C CYS A 4 -11.53 17.05 -4.86
N GLY A 5 -10.70 17.54 -5.79
CA GLY A 5 -9.28 17.20 -5.88
C GLY A 5 -8.99 15.82 -6.48
N CYS A 6 -9.99 15.18 -7.10
CA CYS A 6 -9.89 13.83 -7.65
C CYS A 6 -8.82 13.73 -8.76
N ASP A 7 -8.69 14.74 -9.62
CA ASP A 7 -7.72 14.70 -10.72
C ASP A 7 -6.29 14.60 -10.21
N LYS A 8 -5.97 15.37 -9.16
CA LYS A 8 -4.66 15.28 -8.48
C LYS A 8 -4.51 13.94 -7.78
N ALA A 9 -5.51 13.52 -7.01
CA ALA A 9 -5.44 12.27 -6.27
C ALA A 9 -5.26 11.06 -7.20
N LYS A 10 -5.96 11.01 -8.33
CA LYS A 10 -5.81 9.96 -9.35
C LYS A 10 -4.44 10.03 -10.05
N ALA A 11 -3.93 11.23 -10.30
CA ALA A 11 -2.62 11.41 -10.91
C ALA A 11 -1.47 10.93 -10.01
N GLU A 12 -1.60 11.06 -8.68
CA GLU A 12 -0.59 10.63 -7.70
C GLU A 12 -0.85 9.21 -7.13
N LEU A 13 -1.92 8.54 -7.57
CA LEU A 13 -2.38 7.29 -6.97
C LEU A 13 -1.43 6.12 -7.25
N GLU A 14 -0.77 6.12 -8.41
CA GLU A 14 0.19 5.10 -8.78
C GLU A 14 1.43 5.20 -7.88
N GLU A 15 2.01 6.39 -7.73
CA GLU A 15 3.12 6.65 -6.82
C GLU A 15 2.76 6.31 -5.37
N PHE A 16 1.50 6.56 -4.97
CA PHE A 16 1.00 6.15 -3.66
C PHE A 16 1.02 4.62 -3.48
N LEU A 17 0.52 3.85 -4.46
CA LEU A 17 0.51 2.38 -4.44
C LEU A 17 1.94 1.79 -4.38
N HIS A 18 2.91 2.49 -4.97
CA HIS A 18 4.31 2.07 -5.00
C HIS A 18 5.16 2.61 -3.83
N ASN A 19 4.57 3.39 -2.91
CA ASN A 19 5.26 4.06 -1.80
C ASN A 19 6.36 5.04 -2.25
N GLU A 20 6.13 5.74 -3.35
CA GLU A 20 7.08 6.67 -3.97
C GLU A 20 6.79 8.15 -3.64
N LEU A 21 5.81 8.38 -2.76
CA LEU A 21 5.42 9.71 -2.31
C LEU A 21 6.06 10.10 -0.99
N SER A 22 6.18 11.41 -0.75
CA SER A 22 6.54 11.90 0.57
C SER A 22 5.47 11.54 1.63
N PRO A 23 5.82 11.50 2.93
CA PRO A 23 4.84 11.21 3.99
C PRO A 23 3.64 12.15 3.98
N GLN A 24 3.86 13.42 3.63
CA GLN A 24 2.79 14.42 3.54
C GLN A 24 1.83 14.11 2.38
N GLN A 25 2.36 13.84 1.19
CA GLN A 25 1.53 13.48 0.03
C GLN A 25 0.75 12.17 0.27
N CYS A 26 1.37 11.20 0.95
CA CYS A 26 0.65 10.00 1.37
C CYS A 26 -0.52 10.31 2.31
N GLN A 27 -0.35 11.26 3.22
CA GLN A 27 -1.43 11.68 4.12
C GLN A 27 -2.54 12.38 3.34
N ASP A 28 -2.20 13.30 2.44
CA ASP A 28 -3.16 14.03 1.63
C ASP A 28 -4.05 13.08 0.80
N ILE A 29 -3.47 12.03 0.20
CA ILE A 29 -4.22 11.01 -0.56
C ILE A 29 -5.11 10.16 0.35
N ARG A 30 -4.62 9.77 1.55
CA ARG A 30 -5.45 9.04 2.53
C ARG A 30 -6.65 9.86 2.97
N ASP A 31 -6.42 11.14 3.27
CA ASP A 31 -7.48 12.06 3.70
C ASP A 31 -8.53 12.25 2.59
N HIS A 32 -8.09 12.33 1.33
CA HIS A 32 -9.00 12.39 0.19
C HIS A 32 -9.81 11.08 0.02
N MET A 33 -9.16 9.91 0.04
CA MET A 33 -9.85 8.62 -0.10
C MET A 33 -10.83 8.34 1.05
N ALA A 34 -10.61 8.91 2.23
CA ALA A 34 -11.54 8.78 3.36
C ALA A 34 -12.91 9.43 3.10
N VAL A 35 -13.01 10.35 2.13
CA VAL A 35 -14.24 11.08 1.79
C VAL A 35 -14.65 10.94 0.33
N CYS A 36 -13.90 10.19 -0.48
CA CYS A 36 -14.12 10.05 -1.92
C CYS A 36 -14.21 8.58 -2.32
N ASP A 37 -15.44 8.10 -2.55
CA ASP A 37 -15.71 6.72 -2.97
C ASP A 37 -15.06 6.38 -4.32
N ASP A 38 -14.99 7.34 -5.24
CA ASP A 38 -14.41 7.16 -6.57
C ASP A 38 -12.90 6.87 -6.47
N CYS A 39 -12.13 7.71 -5.76
CA CYS A 39 -10.71 7.49 -5.57
C CYS A 39 -10.40 6.26 -4.69
N SER A 40 -11.26 5.94 -3.73
CA SER A 40 -11.16 4.70 -2.95
C SER A 40 -11.36 3.46 -3.85
N ALA A 41 -12.31 3.50 -4.78
CA ALA A 41 -12.54 2.43 -5.74
C ALA A 41 -11.36 2.26 -6.71
N GLU A 42 -10.83 3.36 -7.26
CA GLU A 42 -9.64 3.31 -8.13
C GLU A 42 -8.42 2.74 -7.40
N HIS A 43 -8.21 3.14 -6.15
CA HIS A 43 -7.14 2.61 -5.31
C HIS A 43 -7.27 1.10 -5.13
N LEU A 44 -8.50 0.61 -4.86
CA LEU A 44 -8.77 -0.81 -4.73
C LEU A 44 -8.46 -1.57 -6.02
N VAL A 45 -8.77 -1.02 -7.19
CA VAL A 45 -8.43 -1.63 -8.48
C VAL A 45 -6.92 -1.74 -8.64
N GLY A 46 -6.18 -0.64 -8.44
CA GLY A 46 -4.72 -0.62 -8.55
C GLY A 46 -4.03 -1.57 -7.57
N LEU A 47 -4.50 -1.61 -6.32
CA LEU A 47 -4.03 -2.54 -5.30
C LEU A 47 -4.29 -4.00 -5.70
N THR A 48 -5.48 -4.30 -6.22
CA THR A 48 -5.85 -5.64 -6.66
C THR A 48 -4.95 -6.12 -7.80
N LEU A 49 -4.72 -5.28 -8.81
CA LEU A 49 -3.83 -5.59 -9.92
C LEU A 49 -2.38 -5.82 -9.44
N THR A 50 -1.87 -4.91 -8.60
CA THR A 50 -0.53 -5.03 -8.01
C THR A 50 -0.36 -6.34 -7.25
N ASN A 51 -1.34 -6.73 -6.44
CA ASN A 51 -1.31 -7.98 -5.70
C ASN A 51 -1.36 -9.19 -6.62
N LYS A 52 -2.17 -9.18 -7.67
CA LYS A 52 -2.22 -10.27 -8.66
C LYS A 52 -0.90 -10.46 -9.38
N VAL A 53 -0.23 -9.37 -9.75
CA VAL A 53 1.11 -9.43 -10.36
C VAL A 53 2.12 -9.99 -9.36
N LYS A 54 2.12 -9.52 -8.10
CA LYS A 54 2.99 -10.06 -7.05
C LYS A 54 2.77 -11.56 -6.84
N GLU A 55 1.53 -12.01 -6.76
CA GLU A 55 1.19 -13.43 -6.59
C GLU A 55 1.69 -14.29 -7.75
N ALA A 56 1.57 -13.80 -8.99
CA ALA A 56 1.98 -14.51 -10.19
C ALA A 56 3.50 -14.51 -10.41
N CYS A 57 4.19 -13.47 -9.95
CA CYS A 57 5.61 -13.23 -10.22
C CYS A 57 6.52 -13.39 -8.99
N GLN A 58 5.99 -13.78 -7.82
CA GLN A 58 6.80 -13.95 -6.61
C GLN A 58 7.73 -15.16 -6.71
N GLU A 59 8.93 -14.98 -6.19
CA GLU A 59 9.87 -16.08 -5.94
C GLU A 59 9.68 -16.61 -4.51
N LYS A 60 9.87 -17.92 -4.31
CA LYS A 60 9.81 -18.51 -2.98
C LYS A 60 11.00 -18.00 -2.16
N ALA A 61 10.74 -17.31 -1.06
CA ALA A 61 11.79 -16.91 -0.13
C ALA A 61 12.52 -18.15 0.44
N PRO A 62 13.85 -18.10 0.62
CA PRO A 62 14.61 -19.15 1.28
C PRO A 62 14.06 -19.51 2.67
N ASP A 63 14.03 -20.81 2.99
CA ASP A 63 13.44 -21.30 4.25
C ASP A 63 14.21 -20.77 5.49
N GLU A 64 15.52 -20.59 5.38
CA GLU A 64 16.37 -20.00 6.43
C GLU A 64 15.95 -18.57 6.80
N LEU A 65 15.62 -17.74 5.79
CA LEU A 65 15.14 -16.37 6.04
C LEU A 65 13.80 -16.38 6.77
N ARG A 66 12.92 -17.32 6.43
CA ARG A 66 11.63 -17.48 7.11
C ARG A 66 11.84 -17.84 8.58
N GLU A 67 12.74 -18.77 8.89
CA GLU A 67 13.07 -19.15 10.27
C GLU A 67 13.63 -17.97 11.07
N LEU A 68 14.55 -17.19 10.47
CA LEU A 68 15.12 -16.00 11.08
C LEU A 68 14.04 -14.96 11.43
N VAL A 69 13.13 -14.66 10.49
CA VAL A 69 12.04 -13.69 10.70
C VAL A 69 11.09 -14.17 11.81
N LEU A 70 10.66 -15.43 11.77
CA LEU A 70 9.77 -15.99 12.80
C LEU A 70 10.43 -16.01 14.19
N GLY A 71 11.72 -16.32 14.26
CA GLY A 71 12.49 -16.24 15.50
C GLY A 71 12.59 -14.81 16.04
N ALA A 72 12.82 -13.83 15.16
CA ALA A 72 12.88 -12.41 15.55
C ALA A 72 11.53 -11.91 16.10
N ILE A 73 10.42 -12.25 15.44
CA ILE A 73 9.07 -11.89 15.90
C ILE A 73 8.79 -12.50 17.28
N SER A 74 9.05 -13.81 17.44
CA SER A 74 8.83 -14.50 18.72
C SER A 74 9.64 -13.87 19.86
N ASN A 75 10.88 -13.44 19.59
CA ASN A 75 11.71 -12.76 20.58
C ASN A 75 11.19 -11.36 20.95
N LEU A 76 10.56 -10.64 20.03
CA LEU A 76 9.94 -9.35 20.32
C LEU A 76 8.70 -9.52 21.19
N ASP A 77 7.86 -10.52 20.89
CA ASP A 77 6.65 -10.80 21.67
C ASP A 77 6.98 -11.22 23.10
N ASN A 78 8.05 -11.99 23.31
CA ASN A 78 8.52 -12.40 24.65
C ASN A 78 9.13 -11.27 25.48
N ARG A 79 9.34 -10.08 24.90
CA ARG A 79 9.89 -8.89 25.58
C ARG A 79 8.80 -7.91 26.03
N ALA A 80 7.55 -8.13 25.60
CA ALA A 80 6.37 -7.39 26.03
C ALA A 80 5.74 -8.02 27.28
#